data_AF-A0A971HHL2-F1
#
_entry.id   AF-A0A971HHL2-F1
#
_cell.length_a   1.000
_cell.length_b   1.000
_cell.length_c   1.000
_cell.angle_alpha   90.00
_cell.angle_beta   90.00
_cell.angle_gamma   90.00
#
_symmetry.space_group_name_H-M   'P 1'
#
loop_
_entity.id
_entity.type
_entity.pdbx_description
1 polymer ?
#
loop_
_entity_poly.entity_id
_entity_poly.type
_entity_poly.pdbx_seq_one_letter_code
_entity_poly.pdbx_strand_id
1 'polypeptide(L)'
;MELKYGDVYGFNIDEEIIKIENTKEKIGIKVIPDNKAQLFLMGILFAANKRIKLLNKKDLDMSGKKTFNIMFSIWENVYNTNFPNRKKTNVVHWFDEILLNEKKNKTVFKPILNNEIDKKLFLICPVKDANKEQLEKMRKYLKQKRDEGYLTHFPHDDTNQVDSLGGYNICKENGNAIGSSSEVHIYYEPSSRGSAFDLGMAYYMKKSLHIINEREFVYNMSDYIDKKIYEMSKPKTLIK
;
A
#
# COMPACT_ATOMS: atom_id res chain seq x y z
N MET A 1 22.02 -2.17 -13.93
CA MET A 1 21.84 -3.47 -13.26
C MET A 1 20.39 -3.53 -12.80
N GLU A 2 19.64 -4.54 -13.25
CA GLU A 2 18.23 -4.70 -12.91
C GLU A 2 18.11 -5.05 -11.41
N LEU A 3 17.48 -4.18 -10.63
CA LEU A 3 17.23 -4.42 -9.21
C LEU A 3 16.17 -5.51 -9.05
N LYS A 4 16.45 -6.51 -8.20
CA LYS A 4 15.58 -7.67 -8.01
C LYS A 4 15.37 -7.97 -6.53
N TYR A 5 14.13 -8.25 -6.18
CA TYR A 5 13.73 -8.64 -4.83
C TYR A 5 13.00 -9.99 -4.84
N GLY A 6 13.27 -10.79 -3.82
CA GLY A 6 12.55 -12.04 -3.57
C GLY A 6 12.13 -12.10 -2.11
N ASP A 7 12.92 -12.78 -1.29
CA ASP A 7 12.79 -12.65 0.16
C ASP A 7 13.41 -11.33 0.62
N VAL A 8 12.77 -10.69 1.60
CA VAL A 8 13.13 -9.35 2.09
C VAL A 8 13.62 -9.35 3.54
N TYR A 9 13.72 -10.52 4.17
CA TYR A 9 14.29 -10.62 5.52
C TYR A 9 15.77 -10.18 5.52
N GLY A 10 16.11 -9.32 6.48
CA GLY A 10 17.48 -8.84 6.68
C GLY A 10 17.88 -7.59 5.89
N PHE A 11 16.97 -6.99 5.11
CA PHE A 11 17.29 -5.75 4.40
C PHE A 11 17.42 -4.56 5.36
N ASN A 12 18.44 -3.74 5.12
CA ASN A 12 18.43 -2.36 5.58
C ASN A 12 17.52 -1.55 4.64
N ILE A 13 16.28 -1.33 5.06
CA ILE A 13 15.26 -0.75 4.17
C ILE A 13 15.61 0.67 3.72
N ASP A 14 16.37 1.43 4.51
CA ASP A 14 16.76 2.80 4.14
C ASP A 14 17.80 2.79 3.01
N GLU A 15 18.76 1.86 3.06
CA GLU A 15 19.70 1.64 1.94
C GLU A 15 18.97 1.16 0.68
N GLU A 16 17.97 0.31 0.84
CA GLU A 16 17.15 -0.16 -0.29
C GLU A 16 16.34 0.97 -0.92
N ILE A 17 15.79 1.90 -0.14
CA ILE A 17 15.11 3.09 -0.67
C ILE A 17 16.04 3.89 -1.58
N ILE A 18 17.30 4.09 -1.20
CA ILE A 18 18.28 4.80 -2.03
C ILE A 18 18.50 4.06 -3.36
N LYS A 19 18.61 2.74 -3.34
CA LYS A 19 18.76 1.92 -4.56
C LYS A 19 17.50 2.01 -5.44
N ILE A 20 16.33 1.94 -4.82
CA ILE A 20 15.03 2.05 -5.49
C ILE A 20 14.92 3.40 -6.19
N GLU A 21 15.19 4.50 -5.51
CA GLU A 21 15.09 5.86 -6.05
C GLU A 21 15.99 6.07 -7.26
N ASN A 22 17.23 5.59 -7.18
CA ASN A 22 18.21 5.67 -8.27
C ASN A 22 17.93 4.74 -9.46
N THR A 23 17.04 3.76 -9.29
CA THR A 23 16.67 2.83 -10.36
C THR A 23 15.68 3.49 -11.33
N LYS A 24 16.10 3.64 -12.59
CA LYS A 24 15.25 4.10 -13.71
C LYS A 24 14.53 2.95 -14.42
N GLU A 25 15.06 1.74 -14.29
CA GLU A 25 14.52 0.53 -14.91
C GLU A 25 13.33 -0.04 -14.13
N LYS A 26 12.73 -1.10 -14.68
CA LYS A 26 11.74 -1.89 -13.92
C LYS A 26 12.45 -2.66 -12.82
N ILE A 27 11.79 -2.79 -11.67
CA ILE A 27 12.28 -3.58 -10.54
C ILE A 27 11.63 -4.97 -10.63
N GLY A 28 12.45 -6.02 -10.65
CA GLY A 28 11.98 -7.40 -10.67
C GLY A 28 11.57 -7.84 -9.27
N ILE A 29 10.36 -8.38 -9.11
CA ILE A 29 9.85 -8.87 -7.81
C ILE A 29 9.39 -10.32 -7.94
N LYS A 30 9.87 -11.21 -7.08
CA LYS A 30 9.25 -12.52 -6.82
C LYS A 30 8.23 -12.36 -5.70
N VAL A 31 6.94 -12.34 -6.02
CA VAL A 31 5.86 -12.05 -5.06
C VAL A 31 5.58 -13.27 -4.18
N ILE A 32 5.48 -13.02 -2.87
CA ILE A 32 5.11 -13.93 -1.78
C ILE A 32 3.98 -13.20 -1.01
N PRO A 33 2.70 -13.40 -1.37
CA PRO A 33 1.61 -12.51 -1.01
C PRO A 33 1.32 -12.40 0.50
N ASP A 34 1.67 -13.43 1.25
CA ASP A 34 1.42 -13.50 2.69
C ASP A 34 2.63 -13.03 3.52
N ASN A 35 3.75 -12.69 2.87
CA ASN A 35 4.89 -12.08 3.54
C ASN A 35 4.63 -10.58 3.74
N LYS A 36 4.28 -10.18 4.97
CA LYS A 36 3.99 -8.78 5.30
C LYS A 36 5.18 -7.84 5.06
N ALA A 37 6.41 -8.30 5.29
CA ALA A 37 7.60 -7.49 5.01
C ALA A 37 7.71 -7.17 3.51
N GLN A 38 7.33 -8.13 2.66
CA GLN A 38 7.28 -7.90 1.23
C GLN A 38 6.13 -6.93 0.87
N LEU A 39 4.95 -7.05 1.48
CA LEU A 39 3.86 -6.09 1.27
C LEU A 39 4.27 -4.66 1.65
N PHE A 40 5.03 -4.50 2.74
CA PHE A 40 5.61 -3.22 3.13
C PHE A 40 6.57 -2.68 2.06
N LEU A 41 7.49 -3.51 1.54
CA LEU A 41 8.36 -3.12 0.41
C LEU A 41 7.53 -2.74 -0.83
N MET A 42 6.47 -3.49 -1.13
CA MET A 42 5.59 -3.17 -2.26
C MET A 42 4.88 -1.82 -2.07
N GLY A 43 4.50 -1.47 -0.84
CA GLY A 43 4.01 -0.13 -0.50
C GLY A 43 5.03 0.97 -0.79
N ILE A 44 6.29 0.77 -0.40
CA ILE A 44 7.39 1.70 -0.71
C ILE A 44 7.53 1.88 -2.23
N LEU A 45 7.62 0.78 -2.98
CA LEU A 45 7.76 0.81 -4.44
C LEU A 45 6.58 1.53 -5.11
N PHE A 46 5.38 1.39 -4.54
CA PHE A 46 4.16 2.01 -5.05
C PHE A 46 4.18 3.52 -4.82
N ALA A 47 4.52 3.96 -3.60
CA ALA A 47 4.67 5.37 -3.25
C ALA A 47 5.80 6.04 -4.05
N ALA A 48 6.91 5.32 -4.28
CA ALA A 48 8.02 5.76 -5.12
C ALA A 48 7.69 5.76 -6.64
N ASN A 49 6.46 5.43 -7.01
CA ASN A 49 5.97 5.38 -8.39
C ASN A 49 6.83 4.49 -9.30
N LYS A 50 7.33 3.36 -8.77
CA LYS A 50 8.22 2.46 -9.51
C LYS A 50 7.43 1.53 -10.41
N ARG A 51 8.08 1.12 -11.50
CA ARG A 51 7.57 0.08 -12.39
C ARG A 51 8.10 -1.26 -11.91
N ILE A 52 7.23 -2.26 -11.84
CA ILE A 52 7.60 -3.61 -11.41
C ILE A 52 7.55 -4.60 -12.57
N LYS A 53 8.23 -5.73 -12.40
CA LYS A 53 8.15 -6.93 -13.24
C LYS A 53 8.02 -8.15 -12.35
N LEU A 54 6.98 -8.95 -12.54
CA LEU A 54 6.73 -10.13 -11.73
C LEU A 54 7.58 -11.30 -12.22
N LEU A 55 8.48 -11.78 -11.37
CA LEU A 55 9.44 -12.84 -11.71
C LEU A 55 8.84 -14.24 -11.61
N ASN A 56 7.76 -14.42 -10.83
CA ASN A 56 7.08 -15.69 -10.59
C ASN A 56 5.59 -15.64 -10.98
N LYS A 57 5.26 -14.92 -12.06
CA LYS A 57 3.86 -14.70 -12.49
C LYS A 57 3.06 -16.00 -12.68
N LYS A 58 3.71 -17.08 -13.11
CA LYS A 58 3.08 -18.39 -13.34
C LYS A 58 2.65 -19.08 -12.04
N ASP A 59 3.24 -18.68 -10.91
CA ASP A 59 3.01 -19.29 -9.60
C ASP A 59 1.96 -18.51 -8.80
N LEU A 60 1.48 -17.37 -9.30
CA LEU A 60 0.49 -16.55 -8.62
C LEU A 60 -0.92 -17.05 -8.89
N ASP A 61 -1.66 -17.29 -7.82
CA ASP A 61 -3.09 -17.56 -7.92
C ASP A 61 -3.86 -16.28 -8.28
N MET A 62 -4.55 -16.34 -9.42
CA MET A 62 -5.33 -15.26 -10.01
C MET A 62 -6.84 -15.54 -9.96
N SER A 63 -7.27 -16.60 -9.27
CA SER A 63 -8.67 -17.05 -9.24
C SER A 63 -9.60 -16.20 -8.37
N GLY A 64 -9.05 -15.47 -7.39
CA GLY A 64 -9.82 -14.55 -6.53
C GLY A 64 -10.22 -13.25 -7.23
N LYS A 65 -11.13 -12.45 -6.66
CA LYS A 65 -11.52 -11.12 -7.23
C LYS A 65 -10.80 -9.92 -6.61
N LYS A 66 -10.19 -10.07 -5.42
CA LYS A 66 -9.52 -8.99 -4.66
C LYS A 66 -8.33 -9.50 -3.87
N THR A 67 -7.26 -9.85 -4.58
CA THR A 67 -5.99 -10.29 -4.00
C THR A 67 -4.85 -9.38 -4.43
N PHE A 68 -3.79 -9.29 -3.62
CA PHE A 68 -2.58 -8.56 -3.99
C PHE A 68 -1.95 -9.10 -5.29
N ASN A 69 -2.11 -10.39 -5.60
CA ASN A 69 -1.65 -10.99 -6.87
C ASN A 69 -2.23 -10.26 -8.08
N ILE A 70 -3.53 -9.98 -8.04
CA ILE A 70 -4.24 -9.28 -9.11
C ILE A 70 -3.77 -7.85 -9.21
N MET A 71 -3.72 -7.16 -8.08
CA MET A 71 -3.25 -5.77 -8.02
C MET A 71 -1.84 -5.64 -8.58
N PHE A 72 -0.91 -6.52 -8.21
CA PHE A 72 0.47 -6.49 -8.71
C PHE A 72 0.56 -6.86 -10.20
N SER A 73 -0.25 -7.80 -10.67
CA SER A 73 -0.32 -8.12 -12.10
C SER A 73 -0.82 -6.95 -12.92
N ILE A 74 -1.83 -6.25 -12.40
CA ILE A 74 -2.33 -5.00 -13.01
C ILE A 74 -1.22 -3.95 -12.99
N TRP A 75 -0.58 -3.71 -11.85
CA TRP A 75 0.50 -2.72 -11.71
C TRP A 75 1.68 -2.97 -12.67
N GLU A 76 2.10 -4.22 -12.88
CA GLU A 76 3.12 -4.54 -13.91
C GLU A 76 2.69 -4.07 -15.32
N ASN A 77 1.40 -4.19 -15.64
CA ASN A 77 0.87 -4.05 -16.98
C ASN A 77 0.29 -2.66 -17.28
N VAL A 78 -0.08 -1.88 -16.26
CA VAL A 78 -0.65 -0.54 -16.47
C VAL A 78 0.32 0.42 -17.16
N TYR A 79 1.62 0.19 -17.04
CA TYR A 79 2.67 0.98 -17.70
C TYR A 79 3.08 0.45 -19.08
N ASN A 80 2.54 -0.69 -19.52
CA ASN A 80 2.91 -1.28 -20.80
C ASN A 80 2.07 -0.67 -21.94
N THR A 81 2.69 0.16 -22.78
CA THR A 81 2.04 0.77 -23.95
C THR A 81 1.79 -0.24 -25.08
N ASN A 82 2.60 -1.30 -25.16
CA ASN A 82 2.54 -2.33 -26.20
C ASN A 82 1.81 -3.56 -25.67
N PHE A 83 0.49 -3.49 -25.56
CA PHE A 83 -0.30 -4.70 -25.33
C PHE A 83 -0.55 -5.38 -26.68
N PRO A 84 -0.35 -6.70 -26.81
CA PRO A 84 -0.71 -7.40 -28.03
C PRO A 84 -2.20 -7.16 -28.26
N ASN A 85 -2.53 -6.63 -29.44
CA ASN A 85 -3.88 -6.48 -29.93
C ASN A 85 -4.43 -7.90 -30.17
N ARG A 86 -4.75 -8.62 -29.08
CA ARG A 86 -5.21 -10.01 -29.17
C ARG A 86 -6.54 -9.99 -29.90
N LYS A 87 -6.58 -10.63 -31.06
CA LYS A 87 -7.81 -10.89 -31.80
C LYS A 87 -8.81 -11.54 -30.83
N LYS A 88 -10.06 -11.07 -30.85
CA LYS A 88 -11.19 -11.60 -30.08
C LYS A 88 -11.40 -13.10 -30.38
N THR A 89 -10.60 -13.97 -29.80
CA THR A 89 -10.84 -15.42 -29.82
C THR A 89 -11.42 -15.80 -28.46
N ASN A 90 -12.75 -15.77 -28.38
CA ASN A 90 -13.73 -16.35 -27.45
C ASN A 90 -13.45 -16.62 -25.95
N VAL A 91 -12.31 -16.23 -25.38
CA VAL A 91 -12.16 -16.10 -23.93
C VAL A 91 -11.35 -14.83 -23.71
N VAL A 92 -12.02 -13.68 -23.79
CA VAL A 92 -11.42 -12.47 -23.25
C VAL A 92 -11.39 -12.68 -21.75
N HIS A 93 -10.20 -12.93 -21.20
CA HIS A 93 -10.03 -13.00 -19.76
C HIS A 93 -10.53 -11.65 -19.23
N TRP A 94 -11.46 -11.64 -18.29
CA TRP A 94 -12.05 -10.42 -17.70
C TRP A 94 -10.99 -9.34 -17.35
N PHE A 95 -9.77 -9.77 -17.00
CA PHE A 95 -8.59 -8.92 -16.83
C PHE A 95 -8.20 -8.08 -18.05
N ASP A 96 -8.21 -8.67 -19.25
CA ASP A 96 -7.89 -7.98 -20.50
C ASP A 96 -8.93 -6.90 -20.80
N GLU A 97 -10.22 -7.16 -20.54
CA GLU A 97 -11.28 -6.14 -20.70
C GLU A 97 -11.09 -4.96 -19.77
N ILE A 98 -10.76 -5.23 -18.50
CA ILE A 98 -10.51 -4.17 -17.53
C ILE A 98 -9.31 -3.31 -17.94
N LEU A 99 -8.19 -3.92 -18.32
CA LEU A 99 -7.01 -3.20 -18.77
C LEU A 99 -7.29 -2.38 -20.04
N LEU A 100 -8.11 -2.91 -20.96
CA LEU A 100 -8.54 -2.19 -22.15
C LEU A 100 -9.42 -0.99 -21.81
N ASN A 101 -10.35 -1.13 -20.86
CA ASN A 101 -11.22 -0.03 -20.42
C ASN A 101 -10.42 1.09 -19.74
N GLU A 102 -9.49 0.75 -18.85
CA GLU A 102 -8.62 1.73 -18.21
C GLU A 102 -7.76 2.51 -19.23
N LYS A 103 -7.25 1.82 -20.26
CA LYS A 103 -6.51 2.50 -21.34
C LYS A 103 -7.40 3.41 -22.19
N LYS A 104 -8.62 2.99 -22.51
CA LYS A 104 -9.60 3.84 -23.23
C LYS A 104 -9.89 5.13 -22.47
N ASN A 105 -9.93 5.05 -21.13
CA ASN A 105 -10.11 6.20 -20.26
C ASN A 105 -8.87 7.10 -20.17
N LYS A 106 -7.78 6.76 -20.90
CA LYS A 106 -6.49 7.48 -20.89
C LYS A 106 -6.00 7.74 -19.47
N THR A 107 -6.18 6.77 -18.56
CA THR A 107 -5.75 6.93 -17.17
C THR A 107 -4.24 7.19 -17.14
N VAL A 108 -3.85 8.46 -16.99
CA VAL A 108 -2.46 8.85 -16.84
C VAL A 108 -2.06 8.54 -15.41
N PHE A 109 -1.07 7.66 -15.25
CA PHE A 109 -0.47 7.39 -13.95
C PHE A 109 0.27 8.63 -13.47
N LYS A 110 -0.31 9.25 -12.44
CA LYS A 110 0.31 10.35 -11.73
C LYS A 110 1.06 9.79 -10.51
N PRO A 111 2.29 10.25 -10.24
CA PRO A 111 2.95 9.97 -8.97
C PRO A 111 2.05 10.36 -7.80
N ILE A 112 2.14 9.61 -6.71
CA ILE A 112 1.52 10.03 -5.46
C ILE A 112 2.30 11.23 -4.93
N LEU A 113 1.60 12.34 -4.70
CA LEU A 113 2.22 13.56 -4.19
C LEU A 113 2.26 13.53 -2.66
N ASN A 114 3.38 13.93 -2.08
CA ASN A 114 3.57 14.06 -0.63
C ASN A 114 3.40 15.52 -0.19
N ASN A 115 2.26 16.13 -0.58
CA ASN A 115 1.95 17.53 -0.29
C ASN A 115 1.00 17.59 0.90
N GLU A 116 1.56 17.79 2.09
CA GLU A 116 0.81 17.74 3.35
C GLU A 116 -0.19 18.89 3.48
N ILE A 117 -1.39 18.54 3.94
CA ILE A 117 -2.42 19.47 4.38
C ILE A 117 -2.38 19.49 5.89
N ASP A 118 -2.26 20.68 6.48
CA ASP A 118 -2.27 20.85 7.93
C ASP A 118 -3.55 20.25 8.56
N LYS A 119 -3.39 19.62 9.72
CA LYS A 119 -4.44 18.89 10.43
C LYS A 119 -5.21 17.89 9.57
N LYS A 120 -4.56 17.27 8.57
CA LYS A 120 -5.14 16.13 7.87
C LYS A 120 -4.56 14.82 8.40
N LEU A 121 -5.44 13.89 8.75
CA LEU A 121 -5.12 12.61 9.35
C LEU A 121 -5.59 11.48 8.45
N PHE A 122 -4.70 10.53 8.16
CA PHE A 122 -5.06 9.25 7.56
C PHE A 122 -4.98 8.13 8.60
N LEU A 123 -6.04 7.32 8.70
CA LEU A 123 -6.04 6.14 9.56
C LEU A 123 -5.69 4.88 8.76
N ILE A 124 -4.54 4.28 9.06
CA ILE A 124 -4.22 2.91 8.65
C ILE A 124 -5.01 1.95 9.56
N CYS A 125 -5.77 1.02 8.99
CA CYS A 125 -6.59 0.08 9.75
C CYS A 125 -6.92 -1.19 8.95
N PRO A 126 -7.29 -2.30 9.61
CA PRO A 126 -7.98 -3.39 8.93
C PRO A 126 -9.30 -2.87 8.34
N VAL A 127 -9.54 -3.19 7.07
CA VAL A 127 -10.83 -2.91 6.40
C VAL A 127 -11.62 -4.21 6.24
N LYS A 128 -10.95 -5.23 5.69
CA LYS A 128 -11.46 -6.60 5.68
C LYS A 128 -11.30 -7.17 7.09
N ASP A 129 -12.31 -7.89 7.54
CA ASP A 129 -12.31 -8.63 8.82
C ASP A 129 -12.31 -7.77 10.10
N ALA A 130 -12.42 -6.43 9.98
CA ALA A 130 -12.63 -5.57 11.14
C ALA A 130 -13.99 -5.86 11.78
N ASN A 131 -13.98 -6.18 13.07
CA ASN A 131 -15.20 -6.45 13.81
C ASN A 131 -15.92 -5.15 14.23
N LYS A 132 -17.18 -5.26 14.68
CA LYS A 132 -18.00 -4.10 15.06
C LYS A 132 -17.36 -3.26 16.16
N GLU A 133 -16.79 -3.88 17.18
CA GLU A 133 -16.13 -3.19 18.30
C GLU A 133 -14.92 -2.38 17.81
N GLN A 134 -14.07 -2.96 16.96
CA GLN A 134 -12.93 -2.28 16.35
C GLN A 134 -13.39 -1.07 15.53
N LEU A 135 -14.43 -1.24 14.70
CA LEU A 135 -15.01 -0.16 13.90
C LEU A 135 -15.56 0.97 14.79
N GLU A 136 -16.26 0.65 15.87
CA GLU A 136 -16.77 1.64 16.82
C GLU A 136 -15.66 2.40 17.52
N LYS A 137 -14.61 1.71 17.99
CA LYS A 137 -13.41 2.35 18.58
C LYS A 137 -12.75 3.32 17.61
N MET A 138 -12.53 2.90 16.36
CA MET A 138 -11.94 3.74 15.32
C MET A 138 -12.81 4.95 14.98
N ARG A 139 -14.13 4.76 14.81
CA ARG A 139 -15.07 5.87 14.54
C ARG A 139 -15.12 6.87 15.70
N LYS A 140 -15.13 6.39 16.95
CA LYS A 140 -15.08 7.25 18.14
C LYS A 140 -13.80 8.07 18.18
N TYR A 141 -12.65 7.43 17.93
CA TYR A 141 -11.35 8.10 17.85
C TYR A 141 -11.34 9.21 16.79
N LEU A 142 -11.77 8.89 15.57
CA LEU A 142 -11.79 9.86 14.47
C LEU A 142 -12.81 10.98 14.71
N LYS A 143 -13.93 10.70 15.38
CA LYS A 143 -14.84 11.76 15.81
C LYS A 143 -14.14 12.75 16.73
N GLN A 144 -13.42 12.27 17.75
CA GLN A 144 -12.65 13.14 18.63
C GLN A 144 -11.63 13.99 17.84
N LYS A 145 -10.91 13.40 16.89
CA LYS A 145 -9.98 14.14 16.04
C LYS A 145 -10.66 15.20 15.18
N ARG A 146 -11.84 14.92 14.62
CA ARG A 146 -12.64 15.94 13.93
C ARG A 146 -13.07 17.07 14.86
N ASP A 147 -13.46 16.75 16.11
CA ASP A 147 -13.80 17.75 17.13
C ASP A 147 -12.57 18.61 17.51
N GLU A 148 -11.34 18.08 17.41
CA GLU A 148 -10.06 18.81 17.54
C GLU A 148 -9.67 19.64 16.29
N GLY A 149 -10.50 19.59 15.24
CA GLY A 149 -10.33 20.34 13.98
C GLY A 149 -9.57 19.60 12.89
N TYR A 150 -9.36 18.29 13.00
CA TYR A 150 -8.70 17.50 11.95
C TYR A 150 -9.65 17.14 10.80
N LEU A 151 -9.14 17.15 9.58
CA LEU A 151 -9.71 16.47 8.43
C LEU A 151 -9.28 14.99 8.48
N THR A 152 -10.21 14.08 8.75
CA THR A 152 -9.89 12.65 8.87
C THR A 152 -10.23 11.88 7.60
N HIS A 153 -9.38 10.94 7.21
CA HIS A 153 -9.66 9.92 6.18
C HIS A 153 -9.65 8.53 6.80
N PHE A 154 -10.79 7.85 6.75
CA PHE A 154 -11.00 6.49 7.23
C PHE A 154 -11.30 5.57 6.05
N PRO A 155 -10.37 4.70 5.62
CA PRO A 155 -10.55 3.91 4.40
C PRO A 155 -11.85 3.09 4.34
N HIS A 156 -12.38 2.64 5.48
CA HIS A 156 -13.63 1.90 5.52
C HIS A 156 -14.84 2.73 5.05
N ASP A 157 -14.88 4.03 5.37
CA ASP A 157 -15.98 4.94 5.04
C ASP A 157 -15.67 5.79 3.80
N ASP A 158 -14.41 6.21 3.64
CA ASP A 158 -14.00 7.28 2.71
C ASP A 158 -13.32 6.76 1.44
N THR A 159 -12.93 5.49 1.37
CA THR A 159 -12.31 4.89 0.19
C THR A 159 -13.30 3.95 -0.50
N ASN A 160 -13.45 4.04 -1.83
CA ASN A 160 -14.32 3.12 -2.56
C ASN A 160 -13.77 1.68 -2.54
N GLN A 161 -14.32 0.85 -1.65
CA GLN A 161 -13.88 -0.54 -1.46
C GLN A 161 -14.23 -1.48 -2.62
N VAL A 162 -14.99 -1.03 -3.61
CA VAL A 162 -15.34 -1.81 -4.81
C VAL A 162 -14.38 -1.48 -5.94
N ASP A 163 -13.32 -2.30 -6.06
CA ASP A 163 -12.33 -2.17 -7.13
C ASP A 163 -12.21 -3.46 -7.95
N SER A 164 -12.51 -3.36 -9.24
CA SER A 164 -12.32 -4.43 -10.20
C SER A 164 -10.84 -4.64 -10.57
N LEU A 165 -9.95 -3.71 -10.21
CA LEU A 165 -8.50 -3.83 -10.41
C LEU A 165 -7.79 -4.56 -9.25
N GLY A 166 -8.51 -5.42 -8.54
CA GLY A 166 -7.99 -6.20 -7.41
C GLY A 166 -7.46 -5.40 -6.23
N GLY A 167 -7.77 -4.10 -6.14
CA GLY A 167 -7.32 -3.20 -5.07
C GLY A 167 -6.33 -2.14 -5.52
N TYR A 168 -5.94 -2.11 -6.80
CA TYR A 168 -5.04 -1.08 -7.33
C TYR A 168 -5.58 0.34 -7.07
N ASN A 169 -6.85 0.61 -7.38
CA ASN A 169 -7.44 1.94 -7.19
C ASN A 169 -7.57 2.29 -5.72
N ILE A 170 -7.87 1.31 -4.87
CA ILE A 170 -7.93 1.47 -3.41
C ILE A 170 -6.55 1.88 -2.88
N CYS A 171 -5.48 1.18 -3.27
CA CYS A 171 -4.11 1.52 -2.88
C CYS A 171 -3.70 2.91 -3.37
N LYS A 172 -4.12 3.30 -4.58
CA LYS A 172 -3.86 4.64 -5.14
C LYS A 172 -4.59 5.73 -4.35
N GLU A 173 -5.86 5.52 -4.02
CA GLU A 173 -6.66 6.46 -3.24
C GLU A 173 -6.10 6.61 -1.81
N ASN A 174 -5.81 5.50 -1.14
CA ASN A 174 -5.15 5.48 0.16
C ASN A 174 -3.78 6.17 0.10
N GLY A 175 -2.96 5.88 -0.92
CA GLY A 175 -1.66 6.51 -1.11
C GLY A 175 -1.75 8.04 -1.22
N ASN A 176 -2.71 8.57 -2.00
CA ASN A 176 -2.95 10.02 -2.09
C ASN A 176 -3.45 10.61 -0.76
N ALA A 177 -4.30 9.88 -0.04
CA ALA A 177 -4.79 10.31 1.26
C ALA A 177 -3.66 10.34 2.31
N ILE A 178 -2.76 9.35 2.32
CA ILE A 178 -1.54 9.32 3.14
C ILE A 178 -0.62 10.49 2.76
N GLY A 179 -0.31 10.66 1.48
CA GLY A 179 0.61 11.70 1.01
C GLY A 179 0.15 13.12 1.33
N SER A 180 -1.17 13.34 1.34
CA SER A 180 -1.76 14.63 1.72
C SER A 180 -2.02 14.80 3.21
N SER A 181 -1.85 13.76 4.03
CA SER A 181 -2.04 13.85 5.49
C SER A 181 -0.76 14.34 6.17
N SER A 182 -0.88 15.31 7.07
CA SER A 182 0.21 15.72 7.96
C SER A 182 0.48 14.68 9.04
N GLU A 183 -0.52 13.87 9.39
CA GLU A 183 -0.40 12.82 10.40
C GLU A 183 -0.92 11.48 9.88
N VAL A 184 -0.20 10.41 10.20
CA VAL A 184 -0.67 9.04 9.96
C VAL A 184 -0.86 8.34 11.29
N HIS A 185 -2.06 7.82 11.48
CA HIS A 185 -2.44 7.10 12.69
C HIS A 185 -2.73 5.65 12.31
N ILE A 186 -2.55 4.72 13.24
CA ILE A 186 -2.78 3.30 12.99
C ILE A 186 -3.60 2.66 14.11
N TYR A 187 -4.67 1.97 13.73
CA TYR A 187 -5.26 0.90 14.52
C TYR A 187 -4.57 -0.41 14.11
N TYR A 188 -3.63 -0.87 14.94
CA TYR A 188 -2.78 -1.99 14.57
C TYR A 188 -3.47 -3.31 14.85
N GLU A 189 -3.53 -4.15 13.81
CA GLU A 189 -3.99 -5.52 13.85
C GLU A 189 -2.94 -6.36 13.10
N PRO A 190 -2.17 -7.23 13.78
CA PRO A 190 -1.04 -7.96 13.19
C PRO A 190 -1.38 -8.80 11.95
N SER A 191 -2.64 -9.21 11.84
CA SER A 191 -3.16 -9.99 10.70
C SER A 191 -3.49 -9.13 9.46
N SER A 192 -3.53 -7.80 9.58
CA SER A 192 -3.92 -6.89 8.48
C SER A 192 -2.82 -6.73 7.44
N ARG A 193 -2.94 -7.46 6.33
CA ARG A 193 -2.06 -7.35 5.15
C ARG A 193 -2.13 -5.97 4.47
N GLY A 194 -3.32 -5.38 4.41
CA GLY A 194 -3.52 -4.04 3.83
C GLY A 194 -2.75 -2.97 4.61
N SER A 195 -2.80 -3.05 5.94
CA SER A 195 -2.07 -2.13 6.82
C SER A 195 -0.56 -2.19 6.59
N ALA A 196 0.02 -3.37 6.33
CA ALA A 196 1.45 -3.48 6.03
C ALA A 196 1.84 -2.75 4.74
N PHE A 197 1.00 -2.82 3.70
CA PHE A 197 1.22 -2.10 2.44
C PHE A 197 1.11 -0.59 2.64
N ASP A 198 0.06 -0.11 3.31
CA ASP A 198 -0.16 1.31 3.61
C ASP A 198 0.97 1.88 4.50
N LEU A 199 1.46 1.08 5.46
CA LEU A 199 2.60 1.43 6.31
C LEU A 199 3.88 1.62 5.48
N GLY A 200 4.10 0.78 4.46
CA GLY A 200 5.21 0.95 3.52
C GLY A 200 5.15 2.27 2.75
N MET A 201 3.95 2.66 2.28
CA MET A 201 3.75 3.97 1.64
C MET A 201 4.04 5.12 2.61
N ALA A 202 3.49 5.05 3.83
CA ALA A 202 3.72 6.06 4.87
C ALA A 202 5.20 6.18 5.25
N TYR A 203 5.91 5.06 5.34
CA TYR A 203 7.35 5.01 5.62
C TYR A 203 8.16 5.72 4.53
N TYR A 204 7.92 5.39 3.26
CA TYR A 204 8.59 6.05 2.13
C TYR A 204 8.38 7.58 2.14
N MET A 205 7.16 8.00 2.46
CA MET A 205 6.79 9.41 2.58
C MET A 205 7.25 10.08 3.89
N LYS A 206 8.01 9.36 4.72
CA LYS A 206 8.58 9.81 6.00
C LYS A 206 7.55 10.28 7.03
N LYS A 207 6.31 9.76 6.95
CA LYS A 207 5.21 10.11 7.87
C LYS A 207 5.51 9.67 9.29
N SER A 208 5.13 10.49 10.25
CA SER A 208 5.09 10.12 11.66
C SER A 208 3.91 9.17 11.91
N LEU A 209 4.09 8.19 12.78
CA LEU A 209 3.07 7.17 13.06
C LEU A 209 2.58 7.29 14.52
N HIS A 210 1.28 7.46 14.72
CA HIS A 210 0.65 7.40 16.04
C HIS A 210 -0.22 6.13 16.18
N ILE A 211 -0.01 5.36 17.24
CA ILE A 211 -0.71 4.09 17.46
C ILE A 211 -1.87 4.31 18.40
N ILE A 212 -3.09 4.03 17.94
CA ILE A 212 -4.30 4.37 18.71
C ILE A 212 -4.70 3.26 19.70
N ASN A 213 -4.24 2.03 19.50
CA ASN A 213 -4.53 0.86 20.33
C ASN A 213 -3.27 0.20 20.91
N GLU A 214 -2.23 0.99 21.22
CA GLU A 214 -0.91 0.49 21.69
C GLU A 214 -0.99 -0.47 22.89
N ARG A 215 -2.01 -0.33 23.74
CA ARG A 215 -2.20 -1.17 24.93
C ARG A 215 -2.88 -2.52 24.64
N GLU A 216 -3.33 -2.76 23.42
CA GLU A 216 -4.10 -3.96 23.05
C GLU A 216 -3.22 -5.10 22.50
N PHE A 217 -1.91 -4.87 22.30
CA PHE A 217 -1.00 -5.87 21.73
C PHE A 217 0.41 -5.77 22.32
N VAL A 218 1.22 -6.81 22.09
CA VAL A 218 2.64 -6.86 22.45
C VAL A 218 3.46 -6.99 21.18
N TYR A 219 4.46 -6.13 21.00
CA TYR A 219 5.36 -6.22 19.86
C TYR A 219 6.15 -7.52 19.89
N ASN A 220 6.07 -8.28 18.80
CA ASN A 220 7.04 -9.31 18.49
C ASN A 220 8.20 -8.68 17.69
N MET A 221 9.30 -8.34 18.36
CA MET A 221 10.45 -7.70 17.70
C MET A 221 11.17 -8.58 16.65
N SER A 222 10.80 -9.86 16.55
CA SER A 222 11.24 -10.73 15.44
C SER A 222 10.33 -10.62 14.20
N ASP A 223 9.09 -10.15 14.34
CA ASP A 223 8.22 -9.80 13.22
C ASP A 223 8.64 -8.44 12.65
N TYR A 224 8.83 -8.41 11.33
CA TYR A 224 9.32 -7.23 10.63
C TYR A 224 8.39 -6.03 10.76
N ILE A 225 7.07 -6.24 10.71
CA ILE A 225 6.08 -5.16 10.77
C ILE A 225 5.97 -4.62 12.19
N ASP A 226 5.93 -5.48 13.20
CA ASP A 226 5.92 -5.06 14.60
C ASP A 226 7.13 -4.19 14.91
N LYS A 227 8.33 -4.63 14.48
CA LYS A 227 9.56 -3.85 14.61
C LYS A 227 9.45 -2.50 13.90
N LYS A 228 8.92 -2.45 12.67
CA LYS A 228 8.78 -1.20 11.92
C LYS A 228 7.78 -0.24 12.55
N ILE A 229 6.64 -0.73 13.05
CA ILE A 229 5.67 0.09 13.78
C ILE A 229 6.30 0.67 15.05
N TYR A 230 7.03 -0.15 15.82
CA TYR A 230 7.75 0.32 16.99
C TYR A 230 8.77 1.41 16.64
N GLU A 231 9.56 1.21 15.58
CA GLU A 231 10.54 2.21 15.12
C GLU A 231 9.87 3.52 14.67
N MET A 232 8.80 3.43 13.89
CA MET A 232 8.07 4.59 13.36
C MET A 232 7.27 5.36 14.42
N SER A 233 6.87 4.71 15.51
CA SER A 233 6.11 5.34 16.59
C SER A 233 6.98 6.13 17.57
N LYS A 234 8.31 5.90 17.56
CA LYS A 234 9.21 6.69 18.38
C LYS A 234 9.30 8.12 17.86
N PRO A 235 9.36 9.11 18.77
CA PRO A 235 9.75 10.46 18.39
C PRO A 235 11.08 10.38 17.65
N LYS A 236 11.16 10.93 16.44
CA LYS A 236 12.44 11.11 15.77
C LYS A 236 13.27 12.01 16.68
N THR A 237 14.31 11.46 17.31
CA THR A 237 15.32 12.27 17.98
C THR A 237 15.88 13.20 16.91
N LEU A 238 15.64 14.50 17.07
CA LEU A 238 16.32 15.51 16.27
C LEU A 238 17.80 15.36 16.58
N ILE A 239 18.53 14.63 15.71
CA ILE A 239 19.98 14.70 15.69
C ILE A 239 20.26 16.12 15.23
N LYS A 240 20.60 16.97 16.20
CA LYS A 240 21.05 18.35 15.99
C LYS A 240 22.36 18.38 15.21
#